data_AF-A0A841YFC0-F1
#
_entry.id   AF-A0A841YFC0-F1
#
_cell.length_a   1.000
_cell.length_b   1.000
_cell.length_c   1.000
_cell.angle_alpha   90.00
_cell.angle_beta   90.00
_cell.angle_gamma   90.00
#
_symmetry.space_group_name_H-M   'P 1'
#
loop_
_entity.id
_entity.type
_entity.pdbx_description
1 polymer ?
#
loop_
_entity_poly.entity_id
_entity_poly.type
_entity_poly.pdbx_seq_one_letter_code
_entity_poly.pdbx_strand_id
1 'polypeptide(L)'
;MLEREQHKEISVVLSQEVIEELDRLVIEEKVERSEVIMEATQEFLKQKKAREMRTEMERGYEEMAKINFAIACECTHVEAEAESKNIEVLGG
;
A
#
# COMPACT_ATOMS: atom_id res chain seq x y z
N MET A 1 -9.05 -30.07 -14.23
CA MET A 1 -8.83 -30.42 -12.81
C MET A 1 -9.02 -29.12 -12.04
N LEU A 2 -10.16 -28.92 -11.38
CA LEU A 2 -10.37 -27.73 -10.55
C LEU A 2 -9.50 -27.87 -9.31
N GLU A 3 -8.53 -26.98 -9.12
CA GLU A 3 -7.82 -26.87 -7.84
C GLU A 3 -8.87 -26.54 -6.77
N ARG A 4 -9.02 -27.42 -5.78
CA ARG A 4 -9.80 -27.11 -4.59
C ARG A 4 -9.08 -26.00 -3.84
N GLU A 5 -9.75 -24.88 -3.61
CA GLU A 5 -9.27 -23.88 -2.66
C GLU A 5 -9.03 -24.58 -1.31
N GLN A 6 -7.77 -24.61 -0.89
CA GLN A 6 -7.40 -25.21 0.40
C GLN A 6 -7.70 -24.19 1.49
N HIS A 7 -8.91 -24.23 2.04
CA HIS A 7 -9.22 -23.49 3.26
C HIS A 7 -8.57 -24.19 4.46
N LYS A 8 -8.00 -23.39 5.37
CA LYS A 8 -7.48 -23.86 6.65
C LYS A 8 -8.31 -23.23 7.75
N GLU A 9 -8.78 -24.06 8.67
CA GLU A 9 -9.50 -23.61 9.86
C GLU A 9 -8.51 -23.24 10.97
N ILE A 10 -8.83 -22.18 11.70
CA ILE A 10 -8.05 -21.71 12.84
C ILE A 10 -8.99 -21.48 14.03
N SER A 11 -8.46 -21.61 15.25
CA SER A 11 -9.14 -21.20 16.47
C SER A 11 -8.52 -19.90 16.96
N VAL A 12 -9.35 -18.91 17.28
CA VAL A 12 -8.92 -17.59 17.77
C VAL A 12 -9.62 -17.29 19.09
N VAL A 13 -8.91 -16.57 19.97
CA VAL A 13 -9.47 -16.07 21.24
C VAL A 13 -9.58 -14.56 21.14
N LEU A 14 -10.78 -14.04 21.33
CA LEU A 14 -11.10 -12.62 21.32
C LEU A 14 -11.69 -12.22 22.68
N SER A 15 -11.62 -10.95 23.03
CA SER A 15 -12.28 -10.45 24.24
C SER A 15 -13.80 -10.55 24.09
N GLN A 16 -14.49 -10.70 25.21
CA GLN A 16 -15.96 -10.77 25.24
C GLN A 16 -16.60 -9.54 24.58
N GLU A 17 -16.05 -8.36 24.85
CA GLU A 17 -16.49 -7.08 24.29
C GLU A 17 -16.46 -7.08 22.74
N VAL A 18 -15.39 -7.61 22.15
CA VAL A 18 -15.24 -7.70 20.69
C VAL A 18 -16.23 -8.70 20.09
N ILE A 19 -16.46 -9.84 20.75
CA ILE A 19 -17.45 -10.81 20.29
C ILE A 19 -18.86 -10.21 20.31
N GLU A 20 -19.21 -9.47 21.37
CA GLU A 20 -20.52 -8.82 21.46
C GLU A 20 -20.72 -7.73 20.39
N GLU A 21 -19.67 -6.99 20.06
CA GLU A 21 -19.70 -6.01 18.98
C GLU A 21 -19.82 -6.68 17.60
N LEU A 22 -19.03 -7.72 17.36
CA LEU A 22 -19.11 -8.52 16.14
C LEU A 22 -20.50 -9.12 15.96
N ASP A 23 -21.13 -9.60 17.03
CA ASP A 23 -22.48 -10.17 16.98
C ASP A 23 -23.54 -9.15 16.59
N ARG A 24 -23.44 -7.92 17.10
CA ARG A 24 -24.34 -6.84 16.69
C ARG A 24 -24.22 -6.56 15.19
N LEU A 25 -22.99 -6.47 14.68
CA LEU A 25 -22.72 -6.25 13.26
C LEU A 25 -23.28 -7.38 12.39
N VAL A 26 -23.01 -8.64 12.77
CA VAL A 26 -23.50 -9.85 12.08
C VAL A 26 -25.02 -9.85 11.97
N ILE A 27 -25.73 -9.45 13.04
CA ILE A 27 -27.19 -9.36 13.04
C ILE A 27 -27.69 -8.23 12.15
N GLU A 28 -27.06 -7.05 12.22
CA GLU A 28 -27.45 -5.86 11.46
C GLU A 28 -27.26 -6.07 9.95
N GLU A 29 -26.11 -6.59 9.54
CA GLU A 29 -25.72 -6.75 8.14
C GLU A 29 -26.13 -8.11 7.56
N LYS A 30 -26.61 -9.04 8.40
CA LYS A 30 -27.00 -10.42 8.02
C LYS A 30 -25.85 -11.19 7.36
N VAL A 31 -24.65 -11.03 7.90
CA VAL A 31 -23.41 -11.69 7.46
C VAL A 31 -22.94 -12.68 8.51
N GLU A 32 -22.10 -13.65 8.13
CA GLU A 32 -21.55 -14.61 9.09
C GLU A 32 -20.30 -14.05 9.80
N ARG A 33 -20.07 -14.47 11.06
CA ARG A 33 -18.86 -14.08 11.81
C ARG A 33 -17.57 -14.40 11.05
N SER A 34 -17.54 -15.55 10.37
CA SER A 34 -16.38 -16.00 9.60
C SER A 34 -16.09 -15.10 8.41
N GLU A 35 -17.11 -14.54 7.77
CA GLU A 35 -16.98 -13.61 6.65
C GLU A 35 -16.36 -12.29 7.12
N VAL A 36 -16.89 -11.72 8.21
CA VAL A 36 -16.34 -10.50 8.81
C VAL A 36 -14.89 -10.69 9.25
N ILE A 37 -14.58 -11.80 9.93
CA ILE A 37 -13.21 -12.11 10.36
C ILE A 37 -12.28 -12.28 9.16
N MET A 38 -12.74 -12.95 8.11
CA MET A 38 -11.97 -13.15 6.88
C MET A 38 -11.68 -11.80 6.20
N GLU A 39 -12.70 -10.96 6.02
CA GLU A 39 -12.57 -9.65 5.40
C GLU A 39 -11.62 -8.75 6.19
N ALA A 40 -11.82 -8.62 7.50
CA ALA A 40 -10.96 -7.85 8.37
C ALA A 40 -9.49 -8.33 8.31
N THR A 41 -9.30 -9.65 8.25
CA THR A 41 -7.95 -10.24 8.12
C THR A 41 -7.32 -9.90 6.77
N GLN A 42 -8.07 -10.03 5.67
CA GLN A 42 -7.58 -9.71 4.33
C GLN A 42 -7.22 -8.22 4.20
N GLU A 43 -8.06 -7.34 4.72
CA GLU A 43 -7.81 -5.92 4.71
C GLU A 43 -6.57 -5.55 5.54
N PHE A 44 -6.45 -6.09 6.76
CA PHE A 44 -5.29 -5.87 7.61
C PHE A 44 -3.98 -6.29 6.91
N LEU A 45 -3.96 -7.47 6.28
CA LEU A 45 -2.79 -7.96 5.56
C LEU A 45 -2.44 -7.07 4.36
N LYS A 46 -3.44 -6.61 3.60
CA LYS A 46 -3.25 -5.69 2.47
C LYS A 46 -2.65 -4.36 2.93
N GLN A 47 -3.21 -3.78 3.99
CA GLN A 47 -2.72 -2.51 4.56
C GLN A 47 -1.28 -2.65 5.08
N LYS A 48 -0.98 -3.75 5.77
CA LYS A 48 0.38 -4.04 6.28
C LYS A 48 1.40 -4.15 5.14
N LYS A 49 1.08 -4.90 4.07
CA LYS A 49 1.96 -5.03 2.90
C LYS A 49 2.20 -3.69 2.20
N ALA A 50 1.16 -2.86 2.07
CA ALA A 50 1.31 -1.53 1.48
C ALA A 50 2.21 -0.61 2.32
N ARG A 51 2.13 -0.70 3.65
CA ARG A 51 3.02 0.03 4.56
C ARG A 51 4.46 -0.44 4.43
N GLU A 52 4.70 -1.75 4.43
CA GLU A 52 6.05 -2.32 4.27
C GLU A 52 6.67 -1.91 2.94
N MET A 53 5.89 -1.93 1.85
CA MET A 53 6.35 -1.45 0.54
C MET A 53 6.77 0.03 0.59
N ARG A 54 5.98 0.90 1.24
CA ARG A 54 6.35 2.31 1.41
C ARG A 54 7.65 2.49 2.18
N THR A 55 7.81 1.77 3.30
CA THR A 55 9.04 1.84 4.10
C THR A 55 10.27 1.37 3.30
N GLU A 56 10.16 0.30 2.52
CA GLU A 56 11.26 -0.14 1.67
C GLU A 56 11.56 0.86 0.54
N MET A 57 10.54 1.51 -0.03
CA MET A 57 10.74 2.59 -1.01
C MET A 57 11.48 3.78 -0.40
N GLU A 58 11.06 4.24 0.78
CA GLU A 58 11.71 5.33 1.51
C GLU A 58 13.18 5.00 1.76
N ARG A 59 13.48 3.79 2.26
CA ARG A 59 14.86 3.34 2.47
C ARG A 59 15.67 3.34 1.17
N GLY A 60 15.10 2.83 0.08
CA GLY A 60 15.76 2.82 -1.22
C GLY A 60 16.08 4.24 -1.73
N TYR A 61 15.19 5.20 -1.50
CA TYR A 61 15.44 6.60 -1.85
C TYR A 61 16.56 7.22 -1.00
N GLU A 62 16.61 6.93 0.29
CA GLU A 62 17.70 7.38 1.18
C GLU A 62 19.05 6.80 0.77
N GLU A 63 19.10 5.50 0.47
CA GLU A 63 20.31 4.80 0.01
C GLU A 63 20.84 5.40 -1.31
N MET A 64 19.94 5.75 -2.22
CA MET A 64 20.27 6.31 -3.53
C MET A 64 20.44 7.83 -3.55
N ALA A 65 20.19 8.54 -2.43
CA ALA A 65 20.13 10.00 -2.38
C ALA A 65 21.38 10.67 -2.96
N LYS A 66 22.57 10.14 -2.67
CA LYS A 66 23.85 10.68 -3.19
C LYS A 66 23.97 10.54 -4.71
N ILE A 67 23.53 9.41 -5.27
CA ILE A 67 23.58 9.15 -6.72
C ILE A 67 22.55 10.03 -7.42
N ASN A 68 21.32 10.06 -6.90
CA ASN A 68 20.24 10.91 -7.44
C ASN A 68 20.64 12.39 -7.43
N PHE A 69 21.29 12.86 -6.36
CA PHE A 69 21.80 14.22 -6.26
C PHE A 69 22.90 14.51 -7.30
N ALA A 70 23.87 13.60 -7.46
CA ALA A 70 24.96 13.79 -8.43
C ALA A 70 24.43 13.88 -9.87
N ILE A 71 23.50 13.00 -10.25
CA ILE A 71 22.86 13.01 -11.57
C ILE A 71 22.08 14.32 -11.77
N ALA A 72 21.28 14.74 -10.77
CA ALA A 72 20.54 15.99 -10.86
C ALA A 72 21.49 17.18 -11.10
N CYS A 73 22.59 17.27 -10.37
CA CYS A 73 23.60 18.30 -10.59
C CYS A 73 24.20 18.26 -12.01
N GLU A 74 24.50 17.08 -12.54
CA GLU A 74 25.07 16.92 -13.89
C GLU A 74 24.08 17.37 -14.99
N CYS A 75 22.78 17.10 -14.80
CA CYS A 75 21.74 17.43 -15.77
C CYS A 75 21.28 18.90 -15.74
N THR A 76 21.60 19.68 -14.70
CA THR A 76 21.14 21.08 -14.52
C THR A 76 21.33 21.97 -15.76
N HIS A 77 22.49 21.91 -16.40
CA HIS A 77 22.79 22.76 -17.55
C HIS A 77 22.00 22.37 -18.80
N VAL A 78 21.77 21.08 -18.99
CA VAL A 78 21.00 20.56 -20.13
C VAL A 78 19.52 20.89 -19.97
N GLU A 79 19.00 20.82 -18.74
CA GLU A 79 17.61 21.22 -18.43
C GLU A 79 17.39 22.72 -18.67
N ALA A 80 18.30 23.59 -18.22
CA ALA A 80 18.20 25.04 -18.42
C ALA A 80 18.26 25.45 -19.91
N GLU A 81 19.10 24.79 -20.72
CA GLU A 81 19.14 25.01 -22.16
C GLU A 81 17.86 24.55 -22.86
N ALA A 82 17.30 23.41 -22.44
CA ALA A 82 16.05 22.89 -22.99
C ALA A 82 14.85 23.80 -22.65
N GLU A 83 14.80 24.33 -21.43
CA GLU A 83 13.76 25.28 -21.00
C GLU A 83 13.85 26.60 -21.77
N SER A 84 15.06 27.13 -21.95
CA SER A 84 15.29 28.35 -22.74
C SER A 84 14.82 28.19 -24.20
N LYS A 85 15.13 27.05 -24.83
CA LYS A 85 14.66 26.73 -26.19
C LYS A 85 13.15 26.56 -26.25
N ASN A 86 12.53 25.97 -25.23
CA ASN A 86 11.07 25.84 -25.17
C ASN A 86 10.37 27.20 -25.07
N ILE A 87 10.93 28.17 -24.35
CA ILE A 87 10.41 29.54 -24.27
C ILE A 87 10.53 30.24 -25.63
N GLU A 88 11.63 30.06 -26.36
CA GLU A 88 11.79 30.58 -27.73
C GLU A 88 10.78 29.97 -28.72
N VAL A 89 10.50 28.67 -28.59
CA VAL A 89 9.59 27.93 -29.50
C VAL A 89 8.11 28.22 -29.20
N LEU A 90 7.75 28.39 -27.93
CA LEU A 90 6.37 28.66 -27.52
C LEU A 90 5.96 30.14 -27.67
N GLY A 91 6.92 31.02 -27.97
CA GLY A 91 6.70 32.45 -28.15
C GLY A 91 6.29 33.12 -26.84
N GLY A 92 7.15 34.00 -26.33
CA GLY A 92 6.69 35.00 -25.35
C GLY A 92 5.50 35.79 -25.85
#